data_AF-A0A2N6NK04-F1
#
_entry.id   AF-A0A2N6NK04-F1
#
_cell.length_a   1.000
_cell.length_b   1.000
_cell.length_c   1.000
_cell.angle_alpha   90.00
_cell.angle_beta   90.00
_cell.angle_gamma   90.00
#
_symmetry.space_group_name_H-M   'P 1'
#
loop_
_entity.id
_entity.type
_entity.pdbx_description
1 polymer ?
#
loop_
_entity_poly.entity_id
_entity_poly.type
_entity_poly.pdbx_seq_one_letter_code
_entity_poly.pdbx_strand_id
1 'polypeptide(L)'
;MTAIPQPRLGTWRLQNDDTIALNNKPLDLYLHMLENEGVPSGIPRGRVYAEVDGYRSDLLSLQDAKLRGQPNAIFDAEDGQRQLAACAGMRAVMHHFVDPDTRQGPFYMIFNDLIQGNIFVDE
;
A
#
# COMPACT_ATOMS: atom_id res chain seq x y z
N MET A 1 -9.68 -19.00 3.53
CA MET A 1 -9.83 -17.57 3.85
C MET A 1 -11.31 -17.27 4.00
N THR A 2 -11.73 -16.65 5.10
CA THR A 2 -13.12 -16.28 5.34
C THR A 2 -13.53 -15.14 4.40
N ALA A 3 -14.57 -15.36 3.60
CA ALA A 3 -15.05 -14.41 2.59
C ALA A 3 -15.92 -13.28 3.19
N ILE A 4 -15.53 -12.73 4.35
CA ILE A 4 -16.27 -11.65 5.01
C ILE A 4 -15.77 -10.32 4.42
N PRO A 5 -16.62 -9.56 3.70
CA PRO A 5 -16.23 -8.27 3.17
C PRO A 5 -15.93 -7.28 4.30
N GLN A 6 -14.88 -6.50 4.09
CA GLN A 6 -14.46 -5.43 4.98
C GLN A 6 -15.02 -4.11 4.49
N PRO A 7 -15.39 -3.20 5.40
CA PRO A 7 -16.01 -1.92 5.02
C PRO A 7 -15.01 -0.95 4.38
N ARG A 8 -13.70 -1.17 4.57
CA ARG A 8 -12.63 -0.26 4.15
C ARG A 8 -11.34 -1.02 3.84
N LEU A 9 -10.46 -0.40 3.06
CA LEU A 9 -9.06 -0.77 2.97
C LEU A 9 -8.29 -0.19 4.16
N GLY A 10 -7.54 -1.06 4.83
CA GLY A 10 -6.76 -0.72 6.01
C GLY A 10 -6.13 -1.98 6.60
N THR A 11 -5.54 -1.80 7.77
CA THR A 11 -4.94 -2.92 8.52
C THR A 11 -5.61 -3.05 9.87
N TRP A 12 -5.81 -4.30 10.28
CA TRP A 12 -6.25 -4.64 11.62
C TRP A 12 -5.15 -4.34 12.63
N ARG A 13 -5.52 -3.71 13.74
CA ARG A 13 -4.61 -3.38 14.84
C ARG A 13 -5.23 -3.83 16.16
N LEU A 14 -4.39 -4.39 17.03
CA LEU A 14 -4.68 -4.58 18.45
C LEU A 14 -4.71 -3.21 19.16
N GLN A 15 -5.83 -2.92 19.81
CA GLN A 15 -6.06 -1.72 20.59
C GLN A 15 -5.61 -1.91 22.04
N ASN A 16 -5.58 -0.82 22.81
CA ASN A 16 -5.18 -0.87 24.22
C ASN A 16 -6.23 -1.54 25.14
N ASP A 17 -7.44 -1.75 24.65
CA ASP A 17 -8.54 -2.42 25.35
C ASP A 17 -8.68 -3.90 24.94
N ASP A 18 -7.61 -4.49 24.40
CA ASP A 18 -7.52 -5.86 23.91
C ASP A 18 -8.48 -6.21 22.76
N THR A 19 -9.08 -5.20 22.11
CA THR A 19 -9.89 -5.40 20.90
C THR A 19 -9.07 -5.28 19.62
N ILE A 20 -9.59 -5.83 18.52
CA ILE A 20 -8.98 -5.70 17.19
C ILE A 20 -9.87 -4.80 16.33
N ALA A 21 -9.29 -3.74 15.76
CA ALA A 21 -10.02 -2.76 14.94
C ALA A 21 -9.31 -2.47 13.60
N LEU A 22 -10.09 -2.30 12.55
CA LEU A 22 -9.63 -1.90 11.21
C LEU A 22 -9.47 -0.37 11.19
N ASN A 23 -8.43 0.14 11.84
CA ASN A 23 -8.23 1.57 12.05
C ASN A 23 -6.78 2.04 11.79
N ASN A 24 -6.02 1.26 11.03
CA ASN A 24 -4.65 1.58 10.65
C ASN A 24 -4.49 1.68 9.13
N LYS A 25 -3.50 2.46 8.68
CA LYS A 25 -3.08 2.50 7.28
C LYS A 25 -2.83 1.11 6.72
N PRO A 26 -3.19 0.84 5.44
CA PRO A 26 -2.84 -0.39 4.78
C PRO A 26 -1.35 -0.70 4.97
N LEU A 27 -1.09 -1.97 5.26
CA LEU A 27 0.23 -2.48 5.49
C LEU A 27 0.73 -3.08 4.20
N ASP A 28 1.80 -2.51 3.65
CA ASP A 28 2.48 -3.05 2.49
C ASP A 28 3.96 -3.21 2.85
N LEU A 29 4.59 -4.29 2.38
CA LEU A 29 6.00 -4.57 2.67
C LEU A 29 6.89 -3.42 2.20
N TYR A 30 6.62 -2.87 1.01
CA TYR A 30 7.40 -1.78 0.43
C TYR A 30 7.25 -0.49 1.24
N LEU A 31 6.03 -0.18 1.70
CA LEU A 31 5.78 0.95 2.58
C LEU A 31 6.60 0.85 3.87
N HIS A 32 6.65 -0.32 4.48
CA HIS A 32 7.41 -0.55 5.69
C HIS A 32 8.92 -0.43 5.50
N MET A 33 9.43 -0.96 4.40
CA MET A 33 10.85 -0.83 4.07
C MET A 33 11.26 0.64 3.96
N LEU A 34 10.47 1.45 3.24
CA LEU A 34 10.75 2.88 3.09
C LEU A 34 10.66 3.64 4.42
N GLU A 35 9.63 3.37 5.24
CA GLU A 35 9.52 4.00 6.56
C GLU A 35 10.72 3.65 7.47
N ASN A 36 11.21 2.39 7.42
CA ASN A 36 12.39 1.95 8.17
C ASN A 36 13.68 2.60 7.69
N GLU A 37 13.79 2.93 6.40
CA GLU A 37 14.91 3.66 5.81
C GLU A 37 14.84 5.18 6.05
N GLY A 38 13.84 5.65 6.81
CA GLY A 38 13.66 7.06 7.14
C GLY A 38 12.96 7.88 6.06
N VAL A 39 12.37 7.23 5.05
CA VAL A 39 11.53 7.90 4.04
C VAL A 39 10.10 7.98 4.56
N PRO A 40 9.59 9.18 4.90
CA PRO A 40 8.23 9.30 5.41
C PRO A 40 7.22 9.01 4.31
N SER A 41 6.28 8.08 4.57
CA SER A 41 5.24 7.73 3.60
C SER A 41 4.25 8.86 3.32
N GLY A 42 4.14 9.83 4.24
CA GLY A 42 3.11 10.88 4.20
C GLY A 42 1.70 10.36 4.50
N ILE A 43 1.52 9.06 4.71
CA ILE A 43 0.23 8.43 5.01
C ILE A 43 0.02 8.41 6.53
N PRO A 44 -0.98 9.12 7.06
CA PRO A 44 -1.25 9.11 8.50
C PRO A 44 -1.52 7.69 9.00
N ARG A 45 -1.02 7.38 10.20
CA ARG A 45 -1.18 6.05 10.81
C ARG A 45 -2.65 5.60 10.93
N GLY A 46 -3.60 6.51 11.13
CA GLY A 46 -5.03 6.19 11.21
C GLY A 46 -5.79 6.23 9.87
N ARG A 47 -5.10 6.41 8.74
CA ARG A 47 -5.73 6.53 7.42
C ARG A 47 -6.34 5.19 7.01
N VAL A 48 -7.61 5.18 6.67
CA VAL A 48 -8.29 4.04 6.05
C VAL A 48 -9.05 4.55 4.83
N TYR A 49 -9.29 3.70 3.83
CA TYR A 49 -9.87 4.12 2.56
C TYR A 49 -11.21 3.42 2.32
N ALA A 50 -12.22 4.20 1.94
CA ALA A 50 -13.50 3.67 1.51
C ALA A 50 -13.48 3.22 0.03
N GLU A 51 -12.46 3.65 -0.72
CA GLU A 51 -12.29 3.34 -2.14
C GLU A 51 -10.81 3.14 -2.50
N VAL A 52 -10.56 2.48 -3.62
CA VAL A 52 -9.22 2.10 -4.09
C VAL A 52 -8.40 3.30 -4.57
N ASP A 53 -9.05 4.31 -5.16
CA ASP A 53 -8.40 5.47 -5.78
C ASP A 53 -7.49 6.24 -4.81
N GLY A 54 -8.02 6.54 -3.61
CA GLY A 54 -7.26 7.25 -2.58
C GLY A 54 -6.02 6.47 -2.14
N TYR A 55 -6.12 5.14 -2.02
CA TYR A 55 -4.99 4.30 -1.65
C TYR A 55 -3.90 4.32 -2.73
N ARG A 56 -4.28 4.20 -4.00
CA ARG A 56 -3.31 4.24 -5.13
C ARG A 56 -2.64 5.59 -5.29
N SER A 57 -3.39 6.67 -5.10
CA SER A 57 -2.81 8.03 -5.10
C SER A 57 -1.76 8.20 -4.02
N ASP A 58 -2.00 7.63 -2.83
CA ASP A 58 -1.05 7.68 -1.72
C ASP A 58 0.19 6.80 -2.01
N LEU A 59 0.05 5.65 -2.67
CA LEU A 59 1.19 4.83 -3.13
C LEU A 59 2.06 5.56 -4.18
N LEU A 60 1.46 6.30 -5.10
CA LEU A 60 2.21 7.13 -6.05
C LEU A 60 2.93 8.29 -5.36
N SER A 61 2.33 8.86 -4.32
CA SER A 61 2.97 9.88 -3.48
C SER A 61 4.14 9.30 -2.68
N LEU A 62 4.01 8.06 -2.18
CA LEU A 62 5.10 7.32 -1.54
C LEU A 62 6.28 7.10 -2.51
N GLN A 63 6.00 6.75 -3.77
CA GLN A 63 7.04 6.60 -4.79
C GLN A 63 7.81 7.91 -5.02
N ASP A 64 7.10 9.04 -5.09
CA ASP A 64 7.77 10.35 -5.15
C ASP A 64 8.60 10.62 -3.88
N ALA A 65 8.10 10.26 -2.70
CA ALA A 65 8.81 10.44 -1.44
C ALA A 65 10.11 9.64 -1.41
N LYS A 66 10.11 8.40 -1.91
CA LYS A 66 11.33 7.61 -2.14
C LYS A 66 12.30 8.35 -3.05
N LEU A 67 11.85 8.78 -4.23
CA LEU A 67 12.70 9.46 -5.22
C LEU A 67 13.36 10.73 -4.66
N ARG A 68 12.71 11.43 -3.72
CA ARG A 68 13.26 12.63 -3.07
C ARG A 68 14.10 12.33 -1.83
N GLY A 69 13.73 11.31 -1.06
CA GLY A 69 14.24 11.08 0.29
C GLY A 69 15.31 9.99 0.40
N GLN A 70 15.37 9.04 -0.53
CA GLN A 70 16.34 7.94 -0.47
C GLN A 70 17.61 8.29 -1.25
N PRO A 71 18.81 8.32 -0.61
CA PRO A 71 20.05 8.77 -1.25
C PRO A 71 20.48 8.00 -2.52
N ASN A 72 20.04 6.75 -2.66
CA ASN A 72 20.34 5.88 -3.80
C ASN A 72 19.07 5.55 -4.62
N ALA A 73 18.08 6.44 -4.62
CA ALA A 73 16.83 6.21 -5.34
C ALA A 73 17.00 6.19 -6.87
N ILE A 74 18.02 6.89 -7.38
CA ILE A 74 18.30 7.07 -8.81
C ILE A 74 19.75 6.66 -9.06
N PHE A 75 19.95 5.71 -9.97
CA PHE A 75 21.27 5.20 -10.32
C PHE A 75 22.02 6.15 -11.27
N ASP A 76 21.32 6.62 -12.31
CA ASP A 76 21.84 7.59 -13.29
C ASP A 76 20.69 8.43 -13.89
N ALA A 77 21.03 9.31 -14.82
CA ALA A 77 20.05 10.21 -15.45
C ALA A 77 18.96 9.44 -16.24
N GLU A 78 19.31 8.32 -16.87
CA GLU A 78 18.36 7.53 -17.65
C GLU A 78 17.38 6.79 -16.72
N ASP A 79 17.89 6.18 -15.65
CA ASP A 79 17.08 5.58 -14.59
C ASP A 79 16.12 6.61 -13.97
N GLY A 80 16.63 7.80 -13.62
CA GLY A 80 15.81 8.88 -13.09
C GLY A 80 14.70 9.31 -14.04
N GLN A 81 15.00 9.47 -15.33
CA GLN A 81 14.00 9.79 -16.36
C GLN A 81 12.94 8.70 -16.48
N ARG A 82 13.35 7.43 -16.49
CA ARG A 82 12.42 6.28 -16.55
C ARG A 82 11.52 6.21 -15.33
N GLN A 83 12.05 6.37 -14.12
CA GLN A 83 11.26 6.35 -12.89
C GLN A 83 10.26 7.51 -12.83
N LEU A 84 10.68 8.73 -13.19
CA LEU A 84 9.80 9.89 -13.23
C LEU A 84 8.73 9.77 -14.32
N ALA A 85 9.10 9.31 -15.52
CA ALA A 85 8.16 9.05 -16.60
C ALA A 85 7.13 7.98 -16.21
N ALA A 86 7.57 6.91 -15.53
CA ALA A 86 6.67 5.87 -15.02
C ALA A 86 5.69 6.45 -13.99
N CYS A 87 6.14 7.26 -13.04
CA CYS A 87 5.26 7.90 -12.06
C CYS A 87 4.23 8.84 -12.73
N ALA A 88 4.68 9.65 -13.70
CA ALA A 88 3.80 10.53 -14.46
C ALA A 88 2.79 9.75 -15.32
N GLY A 89 3.25 8.71 -16.01
CA GLY A 89 2.42 7.81 -16.79
C GLY A 89 1.36 7.13 -15.94
N MET A 90 1.77 6.52 -14.81
CA MET A 90 0.82 5.87 -13.89
C MET A 90 -0.24 6.82 -13.36
N ARG A 91 0.11 8.08 -13.07
CA ARG A 91 -0.90 9.11 -12.70
C ARG A 91 -1.90 9.37 -13.83
N ALA A 92 -1.45 9.43 -15.08
CA ALA A 92 -2.31 9.67 -16.24
C ALA A 92 -3.25 8.48 -16.53
N VAL A 93 -2.76 7.25 -16.36
CA VAL A 93 -3.52 6.02 -16.70
C VAL A 93 -4.15 5.31 -15.50
N MET A 94 -4.05 5.87 -14.28
CA MET A 94 -4.49 5.21 -13.04
C MET A 94 -5.94 4.72 -13.09
N HIS A 95 -6.82 5.52 -13.71
CA HIS A 95 -8.24 5.25 -13.84
C HIS A 95 -8.56 3.97 -14.65
N HIS A 96 -7.66 3.52 -15.54
CA HIS A 96 -7.83 2.27 -16.27
C HIS A 96 -7.60 1.02 -15.41
N PHE A 97 -6.91 1.16 -14.28
CA PHE A 97 -6.62 0.05 -13.39
C PHE A 97 -7.68 -0.10 -12.30
N VAL A 98 -8.61 0.86 -12.16
CA VAL A 98 -9.70 0.82 -11.19
C VAL A 98 -10.93 0.34 -11.93
N ASP A 99 -11.47 -0.80 -11.54
CA ASP A 99 -12.79 -1.23 -12.00
C ASP A 99 -13.86 -0.39 -11.28
N PRO A 100 -14.68 0.40 -12.01
CA PRO A 100 -15.72 1.24 -11.42
C PRO A 100 -16.72 0.46 -10.56
N ASP A 101 -16.97 -0.80 -10.89
CA ASP A 101 -17.95 -1.64 -10.20
C ASP A 101 -17.42 -2.15 -8.86
N THR A 102 -16.09 -2.20 -8.69
CA THR A 102 -15.43 -2.73 -7.48
C THR A 102 -14.55 -1.72 -6.75
N ARG A 103 -14.53 -0.46 -7.18
CA ARG A 103 -13.69 0.61 -6.60
C ARG A 103 -13.95 0.88 -5.11
N GLN A 104 -15.14 0.56 -4.61
CA GLN A 104 -15.55 0.71 -3.21
C GLN A 104 -15.63 -0.64 -2.47
N GLY A 105 -15.04 -1.68 -3.05
CA GLY A 105 -15.06 -3.05 -2.54
C GLY A 105 -15.88 -3.99 -3.43
N PRO A 106 -16.15 -5.21 -2.95
CA PRO A 106 -15.87 -5.71 -1.60
C PRO A 106 -14.37 -5.81 -1.31
N PHE A 107 -13.96 -5.39 -0.12
CA PHE A 107 -12.59 -5.56 0.36
C PHE A 107 -12.48 -6.85 1.17
N TYR A 108 -11.36 -7.55 1.10
CA TYR A 108 -11.15 -8.79 1.82
C TYR A 108 -9.84 -8.76 2.60
N MET A 109 -9.82 -9.47 3.72
CA MET A 109 -8.57 -9.67 4.46
C MET A 109 -7.67 -10.62 3.69
N ILE A 110 -6.44 -10.18 3.45
CA ILE A 110 -5.38 -10.97 2.81
C ILE A 110 -4.16 -11.05 3.73
N PHE A 111 -3.37 -12.11 3.56
CA PHE A 111 -2.03 -12.18 4.14
C PHE A 111 -1.05 -11.53 3.16
N ASN A 112 -0.31 -10.53 3.63
CA ASN A 112 0.60 -9.74 2.79
C ASN A 112 1.85 -10.51 2.33
N ASP A 113 2.16 -11.64 2.97
CA ASP A 113 3.34 -12.45 2.70
C ASP A 113 2.97 -13.94 2.61
N LEU A 114 1.98 -14.26 1.79
CA LEU A 114 1.52 -15.63 1.57
C LEU A 114 2.42 -16.36 0.56
N ILE A 115 3.64 -16.68 0.98
CA ILE A 115 4.57 -17.52 0.24
C ILE A 115 4.58 -18.95 0.79
N GLN A 116 5.00 -19.92 -0.02
CA GLN A 116 5.06 -21.32 0.37
C GLN A 116 5.84 -21.54 1.68
N GLY A 117 6.94 -20.80 1.88
CA GLY A 117 7.76 -20.88 3.10
C GLY A 117 7.06 -20.41 4.38
N ASN A 118 5.95 -19.68 4.26
CA ASN A 118 5.15 -19.20 5.39
C ASN A 118 3.90 -20.06 5.63
N ILE A 119 3.73 -21.16 4.90
CA ILE A 119 2.61 -22.11 5.06
C ILE A 119 3.12 -23.33 5.83
N PHE A 120 2.70 -23.47 7.08
CA PHE A 120 2.96 -24.65 7.89
C PHE A 120 1.88 -25.70 7.65
N VAL A 121 2.30 -26.94 7.41
CA VAL A 121 1.42 -28.11 7.27
C VAL A 121 1.63 -28.97 8.51
N ASP A 122 0.55 -29.46 9.09
CA ASP A 122 0.58 -30.48 10.14
C ASP A 122 0.97 -31.86 9.57
N GLU A 123 1.10 -32.86 10.43
CA GLU A 123 1.26 -34.27 10.01
C GLU A 123 -0.06 -34.86 9.49
#